data_AF-D5RC02-F1
#
_entry.id   AF-D5RC02-F1
#
_cell.length_a   1.000
_cell.length_b   1.000
_cell.length_c   1.000
_cell.angle_alpha   90.00
_cell.angle_beta   90.00
_cell.angle_gamma   90.00
#
_symmetry.space_group_name_H-M   'P 1'
#
loop_
_entity.id
_entity.type
_entity.pdbx_description
1 polymer ?
#
loop_
_entity_poly.entity_id
_entity_poly.type
_entity_poly.pdbx_seq_one_letter_code
_entity_poly.pdbx_strand_id
1 'polypeptide(L)'
;MIFIASTTMGLESIVKDECLALGFKNIKVFDGRVEFEGDFKDLIKANIYLRCSDRVFIKMAEFKALTYEELFQNIKSINWQDFIDEDGEFPISWVSSVKSKLYSKSDIQRISKKAIVEKLKEKYKREIFLENGALYSIKIQCHKDIFIVMLDSSGESLTKRGYRAQKRVAPIKETLAAALVYLSKWKADEVLLDPMCGTGTIAIEAAMIARNIASGANRNFASEKWSIIEKNLWTDIRDEAFSNEDLSKELKIYASDIDERSIEIAKENSEKAGVEDDIIFEVKDFKNIESPAKYGAMIVNPPYGERLMGDEDIEELYRDFGNFCKKKLAKWSYYIITSYEDFEKAFDKKATKNRKLYNGGIKCYYYQYFGDRKNGYKIKIEDFIKYAKEVCLQNLFLANNIKVDLKNQDNLYEVERIEKEVISAYENIYLSLDEEFLLNLYKENKKAFKQLEDTIEKMKKDTNLKDEYIKTKIKKREKLKGNSGAEVVEKFFKYKIKELKKIKGDLLQKLKKLLDKEEKLNLDLSNAIQEVEQLEIIDKLQPIRAEFRNLSIQLDRYQKELEETENKLLKKWYYEIYGTTNKEILLKAYNSQ
;
A
#
# COMPACT_ATOMS: atom_id res chain seq x y z
N MET A 1 2.22 -17.66 -23.19
CA MET A 1 1.81 -18.85 -22.41
C MET A 1 1.33 -18.41 -21.03
N ILE A 2 0.61 -19.25 -20.29
CA ILE A 2 0.26 -18.99 -18.88
C ILE A 2 1.18 -19.80 -17.98
N PHE A 3 1.80 -19.13 -17.00
CA PHE A 3 2.63 -19.74 -15.98
C PHE A 3 1.97 -19.65 -14.61
N ILE A 4 2.29 -20.60 -13.75
CA ILE A 4 1.79 -20.67 -12.37
C ILE A 4 2.98 -20.69 -11.42
N ALA A 5 3.11 -19.68 -10.57
CA ALA A 5 3.98 -19.69 -9.41
C ALA A 5 3.19 -20.18 -8.19
N SER A 6 3.46 -21.41 -7.72
CA SER A 6 2.83 -21.92 -6.48
C SER A 6 3.46 -21.29 -5.26
N THR A 7 2.70 -21.16 -4.18
CA THR A 7 3.20 -20.55 -2.95
C THR A 7 2.45 -21.08 -1.73
N THR A 8 3.08 -20.95 -0.57
CA THR A 8 2.41 -21.14 0.72
C THR A 8 1.31 -20.10 0.91
N MET A 9 0.17 -20.51 1.48
CA MET A 9 -0.97 -19.63 1.73
C MET A 9 -0.58 -18.41 2.59
N GLY A 10 -1.04 -17.23 2.19
CA GLY A 10 -0.73 -15.94 2.82
C GLY A 10 0.46 -15.19 2.19
N LEU A 11 1.21 -15.84 1.30
CA LEU A 11 2.35 -15.24 0.59
C LEU A 11 2.03 -14.81 -0.85
N GLU A 12 0.80 -15.05 -1.33
CA GLU A 12 0.39 -14.80 -2.72
C GLU A 12 0.57 -13.33 -3.10
N SER A 13 0.24 -12.41 -2.19
CA SER A 13 0.46 -10.98 -2.40
C SER A 13 1.94 -10.62 -2.62
N ILE A 14 2.87 -11.34 -1.98
CA ILE A 14 4.31 -11.08 -2.09
C ILE A 14 4.81 -11.62 -3.43
N VAL A 15 4.43 -12.85 -3.79
CA VAL A 15 4.77 -13.43 -5.09
C VAL A 15 4.21 -12.59 -6.24
N LYS A 16 3.00 -12.03 -6.09
CA LYS A 16 2.46 -11.06 -7.05
C LYS A 16 3.37 -9.85 -7.20
N ASP A 17 3.84 -9.27 -6.09
CA ASP A 17 4.72 -8.11 -6.11
C ASP A 17 6.09 -8.45 -6.75
N GLU A 18 6.63 -9.65 -6.51
CA GLU A 18 7.83 -10.16 -7.20
C GLU A 18 7.61 -10.27 -8.72
N CYS A 19 6.48 -10.87 -9.15
CA CYS A 19 6.14 -10.98 -10.57
C CYS A 19 6.00 -9.60 -11.24
N LEU A 20 5.41 -8.61 -10.54
CA LEU A 20 5.31 -7.23 -11.03
C LEU A 20 6.69 -6.59 -11.16
N ALA A 21 7.57 -6.79 -10.18
CA ALA A 21 8.93 -6.25 -10.20
C ALA A 21 9.77 -6.83 -11.36
N LEU A 22 9.51 -8.08 -11.75
CA LEU A 22 10.13 -8.73 -12.91
C LEU A 22 9.51 -8.33 -14.26
N GLY A 23 8.44 -7.52 -14.25
CA GLY A 23 7.77 -7.03 -15.46
C GLY A 23 6.77 -8.00 -16.09
N PHE A 24 6.37 -9.06 -15.39
CA PHE A 24 5.39 -10.03 -15.90
C PHE A 24 4.00 -9.41 -16.07
N LYS A 25 3.22 -9.94 -17.02
CA LYS A 25 1.93 -9.38 -17.43
C LYS A 25 0.75 -10.26 -17.02
N ASN A 26 -0.44 -9.67 -17.03
CA ASN A 26 -1.72 -10.36 -16.80
C ASN A 26 -1.77 -11.21 -15.52
N ILE A 27 -1.23 -10.64 -14.43
CA ILE A 27 -1.06 -11.34 -13.16
C ILE A 27 -2.42 -11.53 -12.46
N LYS A 28 -2.76 -12.78 -12.15
CA LYS A 28 -3.96 -13.18 -11.40
C LYS A 28 -3.57 -13.92 -10.13
N VAL A 29 -4.20 -13.59 -9.02
CA VAL A 29 -3.91 -14.19 -7.71
C VAL A 29 -5.03 -15.14 -7.31
N PHE A 30 -4.65 -16.33 -6.86
CA PHE A 30 -5.55 -17.36 -6.33
C PHE A 30 -4.96 -17.91 -5.02
N ASP A 31 -5.77 -18.59 -4.21
CA ASP A 31 -5.26 -19.21 -2.99
C ASP A 31 -4.13 -20.20 -3.30
N GLY A 32 -2.95 -19.96 -2.71
CA GLY A 32 -1.75 -20.78 -2.89
C GLY A 32 -1.06 -20.69 -4.27
N ARG A 33 -1.48 -19.79 -5.18
CA ARG A 33 -0.77 -19.60 -6.45
C ARG A 33 -0.98 -18.21 -7.09
N VAL A 34 -0.01 -17.82 -7.92
CA VAL A 34 -0.10 -16.65 -8.79
C VAL A 34 0.04 -17.11 -10.23
N GLU A 35 -0.87 -16.70 -11.11
CA GLU A 35 -0.80 -16.94 -12.55
C GLU A 35 -0.34 -15.67 -13.27
N PHE A 36 0.47 -15.81 -14.31
CA PHE A 36 0.93 -14.70 -15.14
C PHE A 36 1.19 -15.17 -16.57
N GLU A 37 1.21 -14.22 -17.51
CA GLU A 37 1.48 -14.51 -18.91
C GLU A 37 2.92 -14.12 -19.29
N GLY A 38 3.54 -14.96 -20.12
CA GLY A 38 4.90 -14.73 -20.61
C GLY A 38 5.37 -15.74 -21.65
N ASP A 39 6.64 -15.62 -22.02
CA ASP A 39 7.38 -16.53 -22.88
C ASP A 39 8.40 -17.41 -22.09
N PHE A 40 9.26 -18.16 -22.77
CA PHE A 40 10.26 -18.98 -22.07
C PHE A 40 11.33 -18.15 -21.33
N LYS A 41 11.59 -16.91 -21.75
CA LYS A 41 12.48 -16.00 -21.01
C LYS A 41 11.85 -15.66 -19.66
N ASP A 42 10.54 -15.40 -19.64
CA ASP A 42 9.80 -15.14 -18.40
C ASP A 42 9.75 -16.38 -17.49
N LEU A 43 9.59 -17.58 -18.05
CA LEU A 43 9.64 -18.84 -17.28
C LEU A 43 10.98 -19.03 -16.56
N ILE A 44 12.08 -18.77 -17.26
CA ILE A 44 13.43 -18.87 -16.72
C ILE A 44 13.65 -17.80 -15.65
N LYS A 45 13.29 -16.54 -15.94
CA LYS A 45 13.34 -15.44 -14.97
C LYS A 45 12.56 -15.78 -13.70
N ALA A 46 11.37 -16.36 -13.84
CA ALA A 46 10.56 -16.75 -12.69
C ALA A 46 11.26 -17.81 -11.83
N ASN A 47 11.91 -18.81 -12.43
CA ASN A 47 12.66 -19.83 -11.70
C ASN A 47 13.92 -19.26 -11.00
N ILE A 48 14.62 -18.33 -11.64
CA ILE A 48 15.86 -17.74 -11.12
C ILE A 48 15.58 -16.70 -10.02
N TYR A 49 14.58 -15.83 -10.21
CA TYR A 49 14.39 -14.65 -9.37
C TYR A 49 13.33 -14.78 -8.28
N LEU A 50 12.27 -15.59 -8.45
CA LEU A 50 11.19 -15.65 -7.45
C LEU A 50 11.68 -16.28 -6.14
N ARG A 51 11.66 -15.49 -5.06
CA ARG A 51 12.11 -15.90 -3.73
C ARG A 51 10.95 -16.46 -2.92
N CYS A 52 9.73 -15.96 -3.07
CA CYS A 52 8.60 -16.41 -2.25
C CYS A 52 7.75 -17.52 -2.88
N SER A 53 8.06 -17.93 -4.12
CA SER A 53 7.40 -19.07 -4.77
C SER A 53 8.05 -20.41 -4.40
N ASP A 54 7.24 -21.46 -4.27
CA ASP A 54 7.72 -22.82 -4.02
C ASP A 54 8.13 -23.56 -5.31
N ARG A 55 7.48 -23.27 -6.46
CA ARG A 55 7.67 -23.89 -7.79
C ARG A 55 7.02 -23.02 -8.89
N VAL A 56 7.55 -23.10 -10.11
CA VAL A 56 6.98 -22.49 -11.31
C VAL A 56 6.56 -23.58 -12.31
N PHE A 57 5.36 -23.44 -12.86
CA PHE A 57 4.77 -24.39 -13.80
C PHE A 57 4.33 -23.71 -15.09
N ILE A 58 4.33 -24.47 -16.18
CA ILE A 58 3.55 -24.13 -17.39
C ILE A 58 2.14 -24.69 -17.21
N LYS A 59 1.12 -23.84 -17.34
CA LYS A 59 -0.28 -24.25 -17.32
C LYS A 59 -0.66 -24.80 -18.69
N MET A 60 -0.70 -26.13 -18.80
CA MET A 60 -0.98 -26.83 -20.06
C MET A 60 -2.44 -26.76 -20.45
N ALA A 61 -3.34 -26.89 -19.47
CA ALA A 61 -4.77 -26.79 -19.69
C ALA A 61 -5.54 -26.52 -18.39
N GLU A 62 -6.74 -25.97 -18.54
CA GLU A 62 -7.76 -25.90 -17.50
C GLU A 62 -9.11 -26.30 -18.10
N PHE A 63 -9.81 -27.26 -17.49
CA PHE A 63 -11.10 -27.75 -18.00
C PHE A 63 -11.94 -28.41 -16.91
N LYS A 64 -13.24 -28.55 -17.16
CA LYS A 64 -14.15 -29.31 -16.31
C LYS A 64 -14.22 -30.76 -16.76
N ALA A 65 -14.23 -31.71 -15.82
CA ALA A 65 -14.53 -33.12 -16.11
C ALA A 65 -15.28 -33.78 -14.95
N LEU A 66 -16.38 -34.46 -15.28
CA LEU A 66 -17.26 -35.19 -14.35
C LEU A 66 -17.19 -36.70 -14.53
N THR A 67 -16.57 -37.17 -15.60
CA THR A 67 -16.36 -38.58 -15.92
C THR A 67 -14.91 -38.83 -16.31
N TYR A 68 -14.45 -40.07 -16.13
CA TYR A 68 -13.11 -40.48 -16.53
C TYR A 68 -12.88 -40.41 -18.04
N GLU A 69 -13.94 -40.58 -18.84
CA GLU A 69 -13.89 -40.41 -20.29
C GLU A 69 -13.68 -38.94 -20.66
N GLU A 70 -14.43 -38.01 -20.03
CA GLU A 70 -14.20 -36.57 -20.22
C GLU A 70 -12.77 -36.18 -19.82
N LEU A 71 -12.26 -36.70 -18.71
CA LEU A 71 -10.87 -36.47 -18.29
C LEU A 71 -9.89 -36.98 -19.36
N PHE A 72 -10.08 -38.20 -19.86
CA PHE A 72 -9.24 -38.79 -20.89
C PHE A 72 -9.20 -37.93 -22.15
N GLN A 73 -10.36 -37.56 -22.69
CA GLN A 73 -10.45 -36.76 -23.92
C GLN A 73 -9.85 -35.36 -23.75
N ASN A 74 -10.11 -34.70 -22.61
CA ASN A 74 -9.55 -33.38 -22.33
C ASN A 74 -8.03 -33.41 -22.10
N ILE A 75 -7.48 -34.47 -21.50
CA ILE A 75 -6.02 -34.62 -21.39
C ILE A 75 -5.42 -34.92 -22.76
N LYS A 76 -6.04 -35.79 -23.56
CA LYS A 76 -5.55 -36.17 -24.90
C LYS A 76 -5.54 -34.99 -25.87
N SER A 77 -6.46 -34.02 -25.72
CA SER A 77 -6.56 -32.87 -26.62
C SER A 77 -5.43 -31.84 -26.46
N ILE A 78 -4.69 -31.87 -25.35
CA ILE A 78 -3.54 -30.99 -25.11
C ILE A 78 -2.42 -31.30 -26.13
N ASN A 79 -1.74 -30.26 -26.61
CA ASN A 79 -0.61 -30.40 -27.54
C ASN A 79 0.68 -30.83 -26.83
N TRP A 80 0.68 -32.03 -26.24
CA TRP A 80 1.82 -32.59 -25.51
C TRP A 80 3.09 -32.65 -26.36
N GLN A 81 2.94 -32.96 -27.64
CA GLN A 81 4.03 -33.10 -28.59
C GLN A 81 4.80 -31.80 -28.88
N ASP A 82 4.23 -30.65 -28.48
CA ASP A 82 4.90 -29.36 -28.62
C ASP A 82 5.92 -29.16 -27.48
N PHE A 83 5.88 -29.97 -26.42
CA PHE A 83 6.75 -29.83 -25.24
C PHE A 83 7.59 -31.07 -24.96
N ILE A 84 7.02 -32.27 -25.09
CA ILE A 84 7.65 -33.53 -24.69
C ILE A 84 8.31 -34.18 -25.91
N ASP A 85 9.64 -34.35 -25.84
CA ASP A 85 10.44 -35.05 -26.84
C ASP A 85 10.09 -36.54 -26.99
N GLU A 86 10.49 -37.18 -28.10
CA GLU A 86 10.21 -38.61 -28.35
C GLU A 86 10.76 -39.52 -27.24
N ASP A 87 11.91 -39.18 -26.67
CA ASP A 87 12.57 -39.91 -25.59
C ASP A 87 12.29 -39.36 -24.18
N GLY A 88 11.54 -38.25 -24.06
CA GLY A 88 11.28 -37.57 -22.81
C GLY A 88 10.59 -38.43 -21.74
N GLU A 89 10.97 -38.25 -20.47
CA GLU A 89 10.31 -38.84 -19.31
C GLU A 89 9.12 -37.97 -18.89
N PHE A 90 7.89 -38.51 -18.83
CA PHE A 90 6.70 -37.71 -18.51
C PHE A 90 5.84 -38.35 -17.41
N PRO A 91 6.37 -38.48 -16.18
CA PRO A 91 5.61 -39.01 -15.07
C PRO A 91 4.54 -38.02 -14.62
N ILE A 92 3.36 -38.53 -14.31
CA ILE A 92 2.39 -37.77 -13.51
C ILE A 92 2.81 -37.95 -12.05
N SER A 93 3.61 -37.00 -11.59
CA SER A 93 4.35 -37.10 -10.33
C SER A 93 3.54 -36.59 -9.13
N TRP A 94 2.39 -35.96 -9.35
CA TRP A 94 1.47 -35.55 -8.28
C TRP A 94 0.06 -35.32 -8.81
N VAL A 95 -0.92 -35.78 -8.02
CA VAL A 95 -2.35 -35.53 -8.26
C VAL A 95 -3.00 -35.08 -6.96
N SER A 96 -3.80 -34.03 -7.02
CA SER A 96 -4.74 -33.65 -5.98
C SER A 96 -6.15 -33.57 -6.54
N SER A 97 -7.12 -34.10 -5.80
CA SER A 97 -8.54 -33.90 -6.07
C SER A 97 -9.25 -33.55 -4.78
N VAL A 98 -9.91 -32.39 -4.75
CA VAL A 98 -10.58 -31.85 -3.58
C VAL A 98 -11.98 -31.40 -3.99
N LYS A 99 -13.01 -31.82 -3.24
CA LYS A 99 -14.42 -31.45 -3.47
C LYS A 99 -14.86 -31.68 -4.93
N SER A 100 -14.46 -32.80 -5.52
CA SER A 100 -14.74 -33.12 -6.94
C SER A 100 -15.25 -34.54 -7.07
N LYS A 101 -16.05 -34.79 -8.11
CA LYS A 101 -16.69 -36.08 -8.41
C LYS A 101 -15.66 -37.17 -8.71
N LEU A 102 -14.60 -36.83 -9.45
CA LEU A 102 -13.46 -37.71 -9.67
C LEU A 102 -12.47 -37.51 -8.51
N TYR A 103 -12.50 -38.40 -7.51
CA TYR A 103 -11.69 -38.28 -6.30
C TYR A 103 -10.49 -39.24 -6.25
N SER A 104 -10.51 -40.33 -7.01
CA SER A 104 -9.45 -41.35 -7.02
C SER A 104 -8.18 -40.82 -7.71
N LYS A 105 -7.18 -40.46 -6.91
CA LYS A 105 -5.90 -39.90 -7.40
C LYS A 105 -5.16 -40.88 -8.32
N SER A 106 -5.16 -42.17 -7.98
CA SER A 106 -4.52 -43.23 -8.77
C SER A 106 -5.19 -43.44 -10.12
N ASP A 107 -6.52 -43.36 -10.18
CA ASP A 107 -7.24 -43.47 -11.46
C ASP A 107 -7.01 -42.25 -12.33
N ILE A 108 -7.09 -41.03 -11.77
CA ILE A 108 -6.77 -39.79 -12.49
C ILE A 108 -5.35 -39.88 -13.08
N GLN A 109 -4.38 -40.34 -12.28
CA GLN A 109 -3.00 -40.53 -12.72
C GLN A 109 -2.90 -41.53 -13.87
N ARG A 110 -3.47 -42.74 -13.72
CA ARG A 110 -3.43 -43.80 -14.73
C ARG A 110 -4.09 -43.38 -16.05
N ILE A 111 -5.28 -42.80 -15.98
CA ILE A 111 -6.07 -42.37 -17.15
C ILE A 111 -5.37 -41.24 -17.88
N SER A 112 -4.86 -40.25 -17.14
CA SER A 112 -4.15 -39.12 -17.74
C SER A 112 -2.85 -39.58 -18.40
N LYS A 113 -2.08 -40.49 -17.79
CA LYS A 113 -0.86 -41.05 -18.40
C LYS A 113 -1.21 -41.77 -19.71
N LYS A 114 -2.27 -42.58 -19.71
CA LYS A 114 -2.77 -43.25 -20.92
C LYS A 114 -3.13 -42.23 -22.02
N ALA A 115 -3.86 -41.16 -21.67
CA ALA A 115 -4.25 -40.12 -22.62
C ALA A 115 -3.05 -39.40 -23.25
N ILE A 116 -2.03 -39.09 -22.46
CA ILE A 116 -0.78 -38.47 -22.93
C ILE A 116 -0.05 -39.41 -23.90
N VAL A 117 0.12 -40.68 -23.52
CA VAL A 117 0.75 -41.69 -24.39
C VAL A 117 0.02 -41.75 -25.73
N GLU A 118 -1.31 -41.90 -25.73
CA GLU A 118 -2.11 -41.97 -26.96
C GLU A 118 -1.97 -40.72 -27.83
N LYS A 119 -1.83 -39.52 -27.24
CA LYS A 119 -1.56 -38.29 -27.99
C LYS A 119 -0.16 -38.28 -28.62
N LEU A 120 0.86 -38.69 -27.87
CA LEU A 120 2.24 -38.73 -28.37
C LEU A 120 2.42 -39.77 -29.48
N LYS A 121 1.69 -40.90 -29.45
CA LYS A 121 1.68 -41.90 -30.54
C LYS A 121 1.25 -41.29 -31.88
N GLU A 122 0.30 -40.36 -31.87
CA GLU A 122 -0.20 -39.68 -33.08
C GLU A 122 0.92 -38.92 -33.79
N LYS A 123 1.83 -38.28 -33.05
CA LYS A 123 2.96 -37.52 -33.58
C LYS A 123 4.14 -38.41 -33.94
N TYR A 124 4.63 -39.21 -32.99
CA TYR A 124 5.91 -39.92 -33.12
C TYR A 124 5.79 -41.27 -33.83
N LYS A 125 4.56 -41.77 -34.06
CA LYS A 125 4.29 -43.06 -34.72
C LYS A 125 5.02 -44.23 -34.03
N ARG A 126 5.04 -44.20 -32.69
CA ARG A 126 5.62 -45.23 -31.81
C ARG A 126 4.55 -45.86 -30.94
N GLU A 127 4.72 -47.13 -30.60
CA GLU A 127 3.85 -47.82 -29.63
C GLU A 127 4.40 -47.80 -28.20
N ILE A 128 5.74 -47.77 -28.05
CA ILE A 128 6.45 -47.80 -26.78
C ILE A 128 7.37 -46.59 -26.72
N PHE A 129 7.33 -45.87 -25.60
CA PHE A 129 8.22 -44.77 -25.27
C PHE A 129 9.25 -45.24 -24.24
N LEU A 130 10.53 -44.98 -24.50
CA LEU A 130 11.62 -45.45 -23.63
C LEU A 130 11.73 -44.65 -22.33
N GLU A 131 11.27 -43.39 -22.32
CA GLU A 131 11.32 -42.47 -21.17
C GLU A 131 12.73 -42.45 -20.53
N ASN A 132 13.74 -42.09 -21.31
CA ASN A 132 15.15 -42.03 -20.90
C ASN A 132 15.86 -40.71 -21.26
N GLY A 133 15.09 -39.72 -21.70
CA GLY A 133 15.53 -38.37 -22.06
C GLY A 133 15.29 -37.33 -20.94
N ALA A 134 14.90 -36.11 -21.31
CA ALA A 134 14.65 -35.04 -20.36
C ALA A 134 13.37 -35.28 -19.53
N LEU A 135 13.34 -34.78 -18.28
CA LEU A 135 12.20 -34.96 -17.36
C LEU A 135 11.14 -33.85 -17.51
N TYR A 136 9.94 -34.25 -17.91
CA TYR A 136 8.72 -33.46 -18.04
C TYR A 136 7.71 -33.88 -16.97
N SER A 137 7.99 -33.52 -15.71
CA SER A 137 7.12 -33.90 -14.59
C SER A 137 5.76 -33.20 -14.67
N ILE A 138 4.69 -33.98 -14.77
CA ILE A 138 3.31 -33.49 -14.87
C ILE A 138 2.63 -33.48 -13.50
N LYS A 139 1.92 -32.40 -13.21
CA LYS A 139 1.12 -32.20 -11.99
C LYS A 139 -0.34 -31.97 -12.39
N ILE A 140 -1.27 -32.61 -11.68
CA ILE A 140 -2.71 -32.43 -11.92
C ILE A 140 -3.38 -31.98 -10.62
N GLN A 141 -4.01 -30.81 -10.65
CA GLN A 141 -4.83 -30.30 -9.55
C GLN A 141 -6.29 -30.30 -9.97
N CYS A 142 -7.17 -30.85 -9.14
CA CYS A 142 -8.62 -30.81 -9.34
C CYS A 142 -9.30 -30.19 -8.11
N HIS A 143 -10.11 -29.15 -8.35
CA HIS A 143 -10.94 -28.53 -7.33
C HIS A 143 -12.32 -28.20 -7.88
N LYS A 144 -13.39 -28.67 -7.23
CA LYS A 144 -14.78 -28.48 -7.69
C LYS A 144 -14.97 -28.86 -9.16
N ASP A 145 -14.47 -30.03 -9.54
CA ASP A 145 -14.52 -30.62 -10.88
C ASP A 145 -13.73 -29.87 -11.96
N ILE A 146 -13.02 -28.80 -11.60
CA ILE A 146 -12.10 -28.08 -12.50
C ILE A 146 -10.69 -28.63 -12.33
N PHE A 147 -10.16 -29.16 -13.42
CA PHE A 147 -8.80 -29.69 -13.54
C PHE A 147 -7.87 -28.63 -14.09
N ILE A 148 -6.69 -28.51 -13.49
CA ILE A 148 -5.55 -27.74 -13.97
C ILE A 148 -4.39 -28.72 -14.16
N VAL A 149 -3.88 -28.76 -15.39
CA VAL A 149 -2.80 -29.65 -15.81
C VAL A 149 -1.54 -28.81 -16.01
N MET A 150 -0.43 -29.23 -15.41
CA MET A 150 0.77 -28.42 -15.29
C MET A 150 2.03 -29.21 -15.62
N LEU A 151 2.99 -28.57 -16.29
CA LEU A 151 4.37 -29.06 -16.42
C LEU A 151 5.29 -28.33 -15.44
N ASP A 152 6.04 -29.09 -14.64
CA ASP A 152 6.97 -28.58 -13.61
C ASP A 152 8.30 -28.16 -14.22
N SER A 153 8.50 -26.84 -14.32
CA SER A 153 9.74 -26.28 -14.87
C SER A 153 10.88 -26.23 -13.86
N SER A 154 10.55 -26.23 -12.56
CA SER A 154 11.51 -26.06 -11.47
C SER A 154 12.23 -27.36 -11.09
N GLY A 155 11.51 -28.49 -11.07
CA GLY A 155 12.09 -29.80 -10.70
C GLY A 155 12.22 -30.00 -9.19
N GLU A 156 13.27 -29.51 -8.55
CA GLU A 156 13.29 -29.42 -7.08
C GLU A 156 12.56 -28.15 -6.61
N SER A 157 12.01 -28.15 -5.40
CA SER A 157 11.32 -26.96 -4.87
C SER A 157 12.27 -25.77 -4.80
N LEU A 158 11.77 -24.59 -5.17
CA LEU A 158 12.50 -23.32 -5.14
C LEU A 158 13.01 -22.97 -3.73
N THR A 159 12.32 -23.43 -2.67
CA THR A 159 12.82 -23.35 -1.29
C THR A 159 14.28 -23.80 -1.17
N LYS A 160 14.72 -24.83 -1.88
CA LYS A 160 16.10 -25.34 -1.81
C LYS A 160 17.09 -24.51 -2.63
N ARG A 161 17.55 -23.37 -2.13
CA ARG A 161 18.46 -22.46 -2.89
C ARG A 161 19.79 -23.10 -3.31
N GLY A 162 20.24 -24.12 -2.58
CA GLY A 162 21.51 -24.81 -2.80
C GLY A 162 22.50 -24.61 -1.64
N TYR A 163 22.26 -23.64 -0.76
CA TYR A 163 23.22 -23.30 0.29
C TYR A 163 23.14 -24.15 1.57
N ARG A 164 22.05 -24.90 1.82
CA ARG A 164 21.91 -25.67 3.06
C ARG A 164 22.93 -26.80 3.16
N ALA A 165 23.85 -26.70 4.12
CA ALA A 165 24.93 -27.66 4.34
C ALA A 165 24.46 -28.97 4.99
N GLN A 166 23.50 -28.91 5.93
CA GLN A 166 23.05 -30.08 6.69
C GLN A 166 21.52 -30.15 6.79
N LYS A 167 20.96 -31.37 6.73
CA LYS A 167 19.54 -31.64 6.96
C LYS A 167 19.26 -31.77 8.48
N ARG A 168 19.26 -30.66 9.22
CA ARG A 168 18.77 -30.63 10.61
C ARG A 168 17.24 -30.59 10.68
N VAL A 169 16.70 -30.87 11.87
CA VAL A 169 15.26 -30.88 12.18
C VAL A 169 14.69 -29.46 12.09
N ALA A 170 13.83 -29.26 11.08
CA ALA A 170 12.82 -28.21 10.94
C ALA A 170 13.26 -26.71 10.97
N PRO A 171 14.24 -26.28 10.16
CA PRO A 171 14.46 -24.84 9.93
C PRO A 171 13.27 -24.22 9.18
N ILE A 172 13.05 -22.91 9.39
CA ILE A 172 12.10 -22.13 8.59
C ILE A 172 12.42 -22.26 7.10
N LYS A 173 11.40 -22.37 6.24
CA LYS A 173 11.58 -22.41 4.79
C LYS A 173 12.19 -21.10 4.28
N GLU A 174 13.12 -21.19 3.34
CA GLU A 174 13.76 -20.07 2.64
C GLU A 174 12.72 -19.16 1.98
N THR A 175 11.68 -19.72 1.36
CA THR A 175 10.58 -18.96 0.74
C THR A 175 9.80 -18.12 1.76
N LEU A 176 9.59 -18.67 2.97
CA LEU A 176 8.96 -17.95 4.06
C LEU A 176 9.90 -16.92 4.65
N ALA A 177 11.18 -17.24 4.87
CA ALA A 177 12.17 -16.30 5.38
C ALA A 177 12.32 -15.06 4.48
N ALA A 178 12.45 -15.24 3.16
CA ALA A 178 12.43 -14.14 2.19
C ALA A 178 11.15 -13.30 2.30
N ALA A 179 9.99 -13.96 2.46
CA ALA A 179 8.72 -13.26 2.66
C ALA A 179 8.68 -12.44 3.95
N LEU A 180 9.26 -12.92 5.05
CA LEU A 180 9.37 -12.15 6.30
C LEU A 180 10.22 -10.89 6.07
N VAL A 181 11.35 -11.02 5.37
CA VAL A 181 12.19 -9.87 5.01
C VAL A 181 11.39 -8.86 4.18
N TYR A 182 10.68 -9.28 3.12
CA TYR A 182 9.84 -8.39 2.32
C TYR A 182 8.70 -7.73 3.10
N LEU A 183 8.05 -8.46 3.99
CA LEU A 183 6.96 -7.95 4.84
C LEU A 183 7.46 -6.97 5.89
N SER A 184 8.69 -7.15 6.38
CA SER A 184 9.31 -6.22 7.32
C SER A 184 9.54 -4.84 6.69
N LYS A 185 9.67 -4.75 5.35
CA LYS A 185 10.11 -3.55 4.64
C LYS A 185 11.46 -3.01 5.14
N TRP A 186 12.31 -3.91 5.65
CA TRP A 186 13.71 -3.62 5.92
C TRP A 186 14.43 -3.24 4.61
N LYS A 187 15.45 -2.40 4.73
CA LYS A 187 16.28 -1.96 3.61
C LYS A 187 17.75 -2.16 3.96
N ALA A 188 18.57 -2.36 2.94
CA ALA A 188 20.00 -2.62 3.08
C ALA A 188 20.78 -1.54 3.86
N ASP A 189 20.30 -0.29 3.90
CA ASP A 189 20.89 0.81 4.68
C ASP A 189 20.48 0.82 6.17
N GLU A 190 19.63 -0.11 6.59
CA GLU A 190 19.18 -0.27 7.97
C GLU A 190 19.89 -1.45 8.63
N VAL A 191 20.18 -1.33 9.92
CA VAL A 191 20.71 -2.47 10.68
C VAL A 191 19.62 -3.55 10.83
N LEU A 192 20.00 -4.80 10.57
CA LEU A 192 19.16 -5.98 10.80
C LEU A 192 19.72 -6.79 11.96
N LEU A 193 18.83 -7.27 12.84
CA LEU A 193 19.17 -8.18 13.92
C LEU A 193 18.26 -9.42 13.88
N ASP A 194 18.84 -10.61 13.94
CA ASP A 194 18.15 -11.88 14.22
C ASP A 194 18.79 -12.53 15.46
N PRO A 195 18.24 -12.32 16.67
CA PRO A 195 18.90 -12.71 17.92
C PRO A 195 18.67 -14.18 18.32
N MET A 196 17.94 -14.94 17.50
CA MET A 196 17.67 -16.37 17.66
C MET A 196 17.67 -17.03 16.26
N CYS A 197 18.81 -16.88 15.56
CA CYS A 197 18.87 -17.10 14.12
C CYS A 197 18.89 -18.58 13.72
N GLY A 198 19.15 -19.50 14.65
CA GLY A 198 19.41 -20.90 14.39
C GLY A 198 20.46 -21.07 13.28
N THR A 199 20.07 -21.72 12.19
CA THR A 199 20.94 -21.96 11.02
C THR A 199 21.03 -20.77 10.03
N GLY A 200 20.63 -19.56 10.45
CA GLY A 200 20.88 -18.30 9.73
C GLY A 200 19.95 -18.01 8.55
N THR A 201 18.87 -18.77 8.35
CA THR A 201 18.05 -18.69 7.13
C THR A 201 17.45 -17.29 6.88
N ILE A 202 17.00 -16.58 7.91
CA ILE A 202 16.45 -15.21 7.76
C ILE A 202 17.56 -14.21 7.39
N ALA A 203 18.70 -14.28 8.08
CA ALA A 203 19.85 -13.41 7.83
C ALA A 203 20.42 -13.60 6.41
N ILE A 204 20.56 -14.85 5.96
CA ILE A 204 21.05 -15.19 4.61
C ILE A 204 20.10 -14.67 3.53
N GLU A 205 18.79 -14.91 3.65
CA GLU A 205 17.83 -14.39 2.67
C GLU A 205 17.80 -12.84 2.67
N ALA A 206 17.98 -12.20 3.83
CA ALA A 206 18.10 -10.74 3.90
C ALA A 206 19.36 -10.22 3.18
N ALA A 207 20.51 -10.86 3.38
CA ALA A 207 21.75 -10.52 2.68
C ALA A 207 21.61 -10.71 1.16
N MET A 208 21.10 -11.87 0.71
CA MET A 208 20.85 -12.13 -0.71
C MET A 208 19.88 -11.13 -1.34
N ILE A 209 18.82 -10.73 -0.62
CA ILE A 209 17.90 -9.68 -1.09
C ILE A 209 18.62 -8.33 -1.19
N ALA A 210 19.42 -7.96 -0.20
CA ALA A 210 20.12 -6.67 -0.15
C ALA A 210 21.22 -6.54 -1.22
N ARG A 211 21.93 -7.65 -1.50
CA ARG A 211 22.90 -7.81 -2.59
C ARG A 211 22.27 -8.07 -3.95
N ASN A 212 20.95 -8.19 -4.04
CA ASN A 212 20.24 -8.56 -5.25
C ASN A 212 20.70 -9.89 -5.89
N ILE A 213 21.28 -10.80 -5.09
CA ILE A 213 21.70 -12.14 -5.53
C ILE A 213 20.46 -12.97 -5.82
N ALA A 214 20.30 -13.46 -7.05
CA ALA A 214 19.11 -14.23 -7.43
C ALA A 214 19.03 -15.57 -6.69
N SER A 215 17.85 -15.89 -6.16
CA SER A 215 17.67 -17.07 -5.30
C SER A 215 17.90 -18.42 -6.02
N GLY A 216 17.77 -18.41 -7.34
CA GLY A 216 17.99 -19.56 -8.21
C GLY A 216 19.31 -19.57 -8.97
N ALA A 217 20.24 -18.64 -8.68
CA ALA A 217 21.50 -18.52 -9.42
C ALA A 217 22.35 -19.81 -9.33
N ASN A 218 22.49 -20.36 -8.13
CA ASN A 218 23.39 -21.48 -7.83
C ASN A 218 22.68 -22.85 -7.76
N ARG A 219 21.71 -23.08 -8.65
CA ARG A 219 21.00 -24.37 -8.74
C ARG A 219 20.58 -24.71 -10.16
N ASN A 220 20.22 -25.98 -10.33
CA ASN A 220 19.66 -26.49 -11.58
C ASN A 220 18.14 -26.59 -11.52
N PHE A 221 17.51 -26.52 -12.69
CA PHE A 221 16.07 -26.63 -12.91
C PHE A 221 15.75 -27.76 -13.90
N ALA A 222 14.56 -28.37 -13.78
CA ALA A 222 14.15 -29.45 -14.67
C ALA A 222 14.11 -29.02 -16.15
N SER A 223 13.63 -27.79 -16.39
CA SER A 223 13.46 -27.25 -17.74
C SER A 223 14.74 -26.84 -18.46
N GLU A 224 15.91 -26.88 -17.80
CA GLU A 224 17.21 -26.66 -18.47
C GLU A 224 17.53 -27.71 -19.52
N LYS A 225 16.94 -28.91 -19.41
CA LYS A 225 17.15 -30.01 -20.36
C LYS A 225 16.09 -30.08 -21.45
N TRP A 226 15.09 -29.19 -21.46
CA TRP A 226 13.98 -29.26 -22.42
C TRP A 226 14.41 -28.70 -23.78
N SER A 227 14.25 -29.48 -24.83
CA SER A 227 14.66 -29.12 -26.20
C SER A 227 13.98 -27.86 -26.75
N ILE A 228 12.75 -27.57 -26.30
CA ILE A 228 11.98 -26.40 -26.73
C ILE A 228 12.57 -25.07 -26.24
N ILE A 229 13.41 -25.10 -25.19
CA ILE A 229 14.04 -23.90 -24.66
C ILE A 229 15.40 -23.74 -25.33
N GLU A 230 15.64 -22.54 -25.88
CA GLU A 230 16.92 -22.22 -26.49
C GLU A 230 18.06 -22.39 -25.48
N LYS A 231 19.10 -23.13 -25.89
CA LYS A 231 20.21 -23.56 -25.02
C LYS A 231 20.91 -22.40 -24.30
N ASN A 232 21.05 -21.25 -24.96
CA ASN A 232 21.78 -20.11 -24.41
C ASN A 232 20.93 -19.26 -23.47
N LEU A 233 19.61 -19.34 -23.54
CA LEU A 233 18.71 -18.45 -22.79
C LEU A 233 18.88 -18.60 -21.27
N TRP A 234 19.15 -19.80 -20.77
CA TRP A 234 19.48 -20.04 -19.36
C TRP A 234 20.80 -19.39 -18.94
N THR A 235 21.81 -19.46 -19.81
CA THR A 235 23.14 -18.88 -19.54
C THR A 235 23.02 -17.36 -19.53
N ASP A 236 22.37 -16.77 -20.54
CA ASP A 236 22.19 -15.33 -20.66
C ASP A 236 21.46 -14.73 -19.43
N ILE A 237 20.44 -15.40 -18.91
CA ILE A 237 19.68 -14.90 -17.75
C ILE A 237 20.46 -15.10 -16.44
N ARG A 238 21.30 -16.14 -16.32
CA ARG A 238 22.22 -16.29 -15.18
C ARG A 238 23.29 -15.20 -15.20
N ASP A 239 23.85 -14.89 -16.37
CA ASP A 239 24.83 -13.81 -16.53
C ASP A 239 24.19 -12.44 -16.25
N GLU A 240 22.95 -12.22 -16.66
CA GLU A 240 22.14 -11.04 -16.28
C GLU A 240 21.98 -10.96 -14.75
N ALA A 241 21.64 -12.08 -14.09
CA ALA A 241 21.45 -12.12 -12.65
C ALA A 241 22.73 -11.80 -11.88
N PHE A 242 23.86 -12.38 -12.29
CA PHE A 242 25.17 -12.12 -11.70
C PHE A 242 25.60 -10.66 -11.90
N SER A 243 25.37 -10.10 -13.09
CA SER A 243 25.70 -8.69 -13.40
C SER A 243 24.85 -7.68 -12.62
N ASN A 244 23.68 -8.10 -12.12
CA ASN A 244 22.75 -7.27 -11.35
C ASN A 244 23.02 -7.28 -9.84
N GLU A 245 24.01 -8.05 -9.37
CA GLU A 245 24.38 -8.08 -7.95
C GLU A 245 24.94 -6.72 -7.50
N ASP A 246 24.57 -6.30 -6.29
CA ASP A 246 24.92 -5.00 -5.71
C ASP A 246 25.89 -5.17 -4.54
N LEU A 247 27.18 -5.10 -4.88
CA LEU A 247 28.28 -5.15 -3.91
C LEU A 247 28.62 -3.77 -3.32
N SER A 248 27.95 -2.69 -3.76
CA SER A 248 28.31 -1.32 -3.38
C SER A 248 27.91 -0.94 -1.94
N LYS A 249 26.94 -1.65 -1.38
CA LYS A 249 26.38 -1.36 -0.06
C LYS A 249 27.20 -2.01 1.04
N GLU A 250 27.35 -1.31 2.16
CA GLU A 250 27.85 -1.91 3.40
C GLU A 250 26.63 -2.47 4.17
N LEU A 251 26.55 -3.79 4.30
CA LEU A 251 25.47 -4.45 5.02
C LEU A 251 25.80 -4.58 6.50
N LYS A 252 24.77 -4.39 7.35
CA LYS A 252 24.88 -4.47 8.81
C LYS A 252 23.86 -5.47 9.34
N ILE A 253 24.15 -6.75 9.11
CA ILE A 253 23.29 -7.86 9.52
C ILE A 253 23.98 -8.59 10.68
N TYR A 254 23.33 -8.60 11.83
CA TYR A 254 23.79 -9.28 13.04
C TYR A 254 22.87 -10.45 13.32
N ALA A 255 23.46 -11.62 13.57
CA ALA A 255 22.72 -12.84 13.84
C ALA A 255 23.37 -13.59 15.01
N SER A 256 22.55 -14.05 15.96
CA SER A 256 23.05 -14.82 17.09
C SER A 256 22.12 -15.94 17.50
N ASP A 257 22.68 -16.94 18.15
CA ASP A 257 21.94 -18.05 18.76
C ASP A 257 22.73 -18.58 19.96
N ILE A 258 22.05 -19.27 20.88
CA ILE A 258 22.70 -19.94 22.01
C ILE A 258 23.32 -21.28 21.60
N ASP A 259 22.80 -21.93 20.55
CA ASP A 259 23.35 -23.19 20.03
C ASP A 259 24.56 -22.93 19.12
N GLU A 260 25.77 -23.13 19.67
CA GLU A 260 27.04 -23.02 18.94
C GLU A 260 27.04 -23.81 17.64
N ARG A 261 26.49 -25.03 17.65
CA ARG A 261 26.45 -25.90 16.49
C ARG A 261 25.44 -25.41 15.43
N SER A 262 24.46 -24.59 15.79
CA SER A 262 23.58 -23.93 14.82
C SER A 262 24.29 -22.74 14.15
N ILE A 263 25.11 -22.00 14.90
CA ILE A 263 25.94 -20.90 14.38
C ILE A 263 27.02 -21.41 13.43
N GLU A 264 27.68 -22.53 13.73
CA GLU A 264 28.62 -23.16 12.79
C GLU A 264 27.96 -23.48 11.44
N ILE A 265 26.78 -24.09 11.47
CA ILE A 265 26.00 -24.39 10.26
C ILE A 265 25.54 -23.10 9.56
N ALA A 266 25.21 -22.05 10.31
CA ALA A 266 24.82 -20.76 9.74
C ALA A 266 25.96 -20.13 8.93
N LYS A 267 27.20 -20.21 9.44
CA LYS A 267 28.41 -19.76 8.74
C LYS A 267 28.67 -20.58 7.47
N GLU A 268 28.61 -21.91 7.55
CA GLU A 268 28.73 -22.78 6.36
C GLU A 268 27.64 -22.48 5.30
N ASN A 269 26.42 -22.19 5.75
CA ASN A 269 25.31 -21.84 4.86
C ASN A 269 25.53 -20.47 4.20
N SER A 270 26.05 -19.47 4.94
CA SER A 270 26.32 -18.14 4.37
C SER A 270 27.45 -18.19 3.34
N GLU A 271 28.49 -18.98 3.58
CA GLU A 271 29.59 -19.22 2.61
C GLU A 271 29.04 -19.82 1.31
N LYS A 272 28.19 -20.84 1.40
CA LYS A 272 27.56 -21.44 0.21
C LYS A 272 26.59 -20.51 -0.50
N ALA A 273 26.04 -19.52 0.21
CA ALA A 273 25.18 -18.49 -0.35
C ALA A 273 25.97 -17.29 -0.91
N GLY A 274 27.28 -17.20 -0.65
CA GLY A 274 28.15 -16.10 -1.07
C GLY A 274 27.88 -14.79 -0.31
N VAL A 275 27.50 -14.87 0.97
CA VAL A 275 27.14 -13.73 1.82
C VAL A 275 27.77 -13.80 3.22
N GLU A 276 28.84 -14.56 3.37
CA GLU A 276 29.58 -14.76 4.63
C GLU A 276 30.13 -13.44 5.21
N ASP A 277 30.58 -12.54 4.34
CA ASP A 277 31.14 -11.24 4.74
C ASP A 277 30.06 -10.21 5.12
N ASP A 278 28.79 -10.50 4.81
CA ASP A 278 27.65 -9.60 5.04
C ASP A 278 26.98 -9.80 6.40
N ILE A 279 27.28 -10.91 7.08
CA ILE A 279 26.57 -11.35 8.28
C ILE A 279 27.54 -11.64 9.42
N ILE A 280 27.34 -10.95 10.54
CA ILE A 280 28.11 -11.19 11.76
C ILE A 280 27.36 -12.21 12.61
N PHE A 281 27.86 -13.44 12.65
CA PHE A 281 27.33 -14.54 13.46
C PHE A 281 28.04 -14.66 14.81
N GLU A 282 27.29 -14.63 15.91
CA GLU A 282 27.80 -14.80 17.28
C GLU A 282 27.06 -15.90 18.05
N VAL A 283 27.81 -16.70 18.84
CA VAL A 283 27.20 -17.58 19.86
C VAL A 283 26.89 -16.72 21.08
N LYS A 284 25.63 -16.30 21.22
CA LYS A 284 25.22 -15.31 22.23
C LYS A 284 23.72 -15.42 22.51
N ASP A 285 23.37 -15.44 23.79
CA ASP A 285 21.99 -15.29 24.26
C ASP A 285 21.49 -13.87 23.99
N PHE A 286 20.28 -13.75 23.43
CA PHE A 286 19.63 -12.46 23.17
C PHE A 286 19.60 -11.54 24.39
N LYS A 287 19.54 -12.09 25.61
CA LYS A 287 19.56 -11.33 26.87
C LYS A 287 20.83 -10.47 27.03
N ASN A 288 21.93 -10.91 26.42
CA ASN A 288 23.26 -10.28 26.52
C ASN A 288 23.63 -9.42 25.30
N ILE A 289 22.70 -9.23 24.36
CA ILE A 289 22.93 -8.39 23.18
C ILE A 289 22.84 -6.92 23.58
N GLU A 290 23.86 -6.14 23.21
CA GLU A 290 23.78 -4.68 23.20
C GLU A 290 23.31 -4.19 21.83
N SER A 291 22.53 -3.10 21.82
CA SER A 291 21.98 -2.57 20.57
C SER A 291 23.10 -2.07 19.66
N PRO A 292 23.29 -2.63 18.44
CA PRO A 292 24.38 -2.23 17.54
C PRO A 292 24.14 -0.84 16.91
N ALA A 293 22.93 -0.31 17.01
CA ALA A 293 22.55 1.00 16.49
C ALA A 293 21.37 1.62 17.24
N LYS A 294 21.13 2.92 17.00
CA LYS A 294 19.97 3.64 17.57
C LYS A 294 18.63 3.20 16.96
N TYR A 295 18.64 2.77 15.69
CA TYR A 295 17.47 2.32 14.94
C TYR A 295 17.85 1.10 14.10
N GLY A 296 16.89 0.22 13.87
CA GLY A 296 17.06 -0.94 12.99
C GLY A 296 15.76 -1.75 12.90
N ALA A 297 15.85 -2.91 12.25
CA ALA A 297 14.81 -3.91 12.21
C ALA A 297 15.30 -5.19 12.89
N MET A 298 14.44 -5.84 13.66
CA MET A 298 14.66 -7.18 14.18
C MET A 298 13.68 -8.13 13.50
N ILE A 299 14.17 -9.18 12.84
CA ILE A 299 13.33 -10.21 12.20
C ILE A 299 13.75 -11.56 12.77
N VAL A 300 12.81 -12.27 13.37
CA VAL A 300 13.15 -13.44 14.20
C VAL A 300 12.04 -14.48 14.22
N ASN A 301 12.45 -15.75 14.24
CA ASN A 301 11.59 -16.92 14.41
C ASN A 301 11.97 -17.62 15.73
N PRO A 302 11.51 -17.11 16.89
CA PRO A 302 11.84 -17.68 18.18
C PRO A 302 11.31 -19.12 18.32
N PRO A 303 11.82 -19.90 19.30
CA PRO A 303 11.22 -21.18 19.66
C PRO A 303 9.72 -21.07 19.93
N TYR A 304 8.96 -22.14 19.62
CA TYR A 304 7.54 -22.27 19.93
C TYR A 304 7.16 -23.73 20.23
N GLY A 305 6.19 -23.92 21.12
CA GLY A 305 5.87 -25.18 21.79
C GLY A 305 5.44 -26.34 20.88
N GLU A 306 6.13 -27.48 21.08
CA GLU A 306 5.78 -28.91 20.91
C GLU A 306 7.00 -29.76 20.49
N ARG A 307 8.12 -29.17 20.04
CA ARG A 307 9.24 -29.95 19.47
C ARG A 307 10.64 -29.68 20.00
N LEU A 308 10.87 -28.66 20.81
CA LEU A 308 12.19 -28.42 21.41
C LEU A 308 12.02 -28.01 22.88
N MET A 309 12.65 -28.84 23.72
CA MET A 309 12.96 -28.67 25.15
C MET A 309 11.79 -28.77 26.14
N GLY A 310 11.94 -29.70 27.07
CA GLY A 310 11.06 -29.87 28.23
C GLY A 310 11.23 -28.75 29.24
N ASP A 311 10.17 -28.52 30.00
CA ASP A 311 10.06 -27.71 31.23
C ASP A 311 10.54 -26.24 31.21
N GLU A 312 11.00 -25.68 30.09
CA GLU A 312 11.18 -24.23 29.95
C GLU A 312 9.86 -23.54 29.67
N ASP A 313 9.48 -22.60 30.54
CA ASP A 313 8.27 -21.80 30.37
C ASP A 313 8.44 -20.86 29.16
N ILE A 314 7.86 -21.24 28.02
CA ILE A 314 7.82 -20.43 26.80
C ILE A 314 7.25 -19.02 27.07
N GLU A 315 6.38 -18.87 28.08
CA GLU A 315 5.91 -17.55 28.51
C GLU A 315 7.03 -16.72 29.14
N GLU A 316 7.89 -17.33 29.96
CA GLU A 316 9.05 -16.66 30.55
C GLU A 316 10.04 -16.21 29.47
N LEU A 317 10.33 -17.07 28.48
CA LEU A 317 11.16 -16.70 27.33
C LEU A 317 10.61 -15.46 26.60
N TYR A 318 9.31 -15.46 26.28
CA TYR A 318 8.70 -14.32 25.59
C TYR A 318 8.59 -13.06 26.46
N ARG A 319 8.42 -13.22 27.77
CA ARG A 319 8.46 -12.10 28.73
C ARG A 319 9.84 -11.45 28.79
N ASP A 320 10.89 -12.26 28.87
CA ASP A 320 12.27 -11.80 28.81
C ASP A 320 12.58 -11.17 27.45
N PHE A 321 12.07 -11.73 26.36
CA PHE A 321 12.25 -11.18 25.03
C PHE A 321 11.55 -9.82 24.86
N GLY A 322 10.35 -9.66 25.41
CA GLY A 322 9.65 -8.37 25.47
C GLY A 322 10.43 -7.33 26.28
N ASN A 323 10.98 -7.73 27.43
CA ASN A 323 11.83 -6.88 28.26
C ASN A 323 13.13 -6.45 27.54
N PHE A 324 13.80 -7.38 26.86
CA PHE A 324 14.96 -7.11 26.02
C PHE A 324 14.62 -6.05 24.95
N CYS A 325 13.55 -6.27 24.18
CA CYS A 325 13.12 -5.32 23.15
C CYS A 325 12.83 -3.93 23.73
N LYS A 326 12.12 -3.85 24.85
CA LYS A 326 11.79 -2.56 25.51
C LYS A 326 13.02 -1.83 26.02
N LYS A 327 13.98 -2.52 26.62
CA LYS A 327 15.15 -1.91 27.27
C LYS A 327 16.27 -1.59 26.28
N LYS A 328 16.57 -2.53 25.38
CA LYS A 328 17.74 -2.46 24.49
C LYS A 328 17.40 -1.90 23.11
N LEU A 329 16.21 -2.19 22.59
CA LEU A 329 15.86 -1.88 21.21
C LEU A 329 14.70 -0.88 21.07
N ALA A 330 14.34 -0.11 22.11
CA ALA A 330 13.09 0.67 22.20
C ALA A 330 12.60 1.41 20.93
N LYS A 331 13.52 1.91 20.10
CA LYS A 331 13.24 2.70 18.88
C LYS A 331 13.21 1.89 17.58
N TRP A 332 13.51 0.60 17.64
CA TRP A 332 13.59 -0.31 16.52
C TRP A 332 12.21 -0.84 16.13
N SER A 333 12.12 -1.38 14.91
CA SER A 333 10.95 -2.16 14.50
C SER A 333 11.21 -3.65 14.76
N TYR A 334 10.24 -4.36 15.31
CA TYR A 334 10.33 -5.80 15.58
C TYR A 334 9.35 -6.58 14.73
N TYR A 335 9.80 -7.73 14.25
CA TYR A 335 9.04 -8.60 13.41
C TYR A 335 9.23 -10.05 13.84
N ILE A 336 8.21 -10.63 14.44
CA ILE A 336 8.33 -11.87 15.21
C ILE A 336 7.31 -12.87 14.67
N ILE A 337 7.77 -14.01 14.18
CA ILE A 337 6.88 -15.11 13.75
C ILE A 337 6.83 -16.20 14.82
N THR A 338 5.63 -16.58 15.26
CA THR A 338 5.44 -17.69 16.21
C THR A 338 4.07 -18.34 16.02
N SER A 339 3.93 -19.60 16.43
CA SER A 339 2.64 -20.29 16.52
C SER A 339 1.99 -20.20 17.91
N TYR A 340 2.66 -19.58 18.89
CA TYR A 340 2.14 -19.43 20.24
C TYR A 340 1.02 -18.37 20.28
N GLU A 341 -0.21 -18.78 20.60
CA GLU A 341 -1.40 -17.91 20.45
C GLU A 341 -1.43 -16.75 21.45
N ASP A 342 -0.91 -16.94 22.67
CA ASP A 342 -0.87 -15.93 23.74
C ASP A 342 0.39 -15.03 23.70
N PHE A 343 1.06 -14.96 22.54
CA PHE A 343 2.33 -14.25 22.39
C PHE A 343 2.28 -12.79 22.85
N GLU A 344 1.29 -12.00 22.43
CA GLU A 344 1.23 -10.56 22.78
C GLU A 344 1.09 -10.32 24.30
N LYS A 345 0.49 -11.28 25.01
CA LYS A 345 0.34 -11.25 26.47
C LYS A 345 1.67 -11.58 27.14
N ALA A 346 2.34 -12.65 26.72
CA ALA A 346 3.65 -13.03 27.26
C ALA A 346 4.72 -11.97 26.94
N PHE A 347 4.73 -11.45 25.71
CA PHE A 347 5.63 -10.37 25.25
C PHE A 347 5.32 -8.99 25.87
N ASP A 348 4.19 -8.87 26.58
CA ASP A 348 3.72 -7.66 27.26
C ASP A 348 3.67 -6.43 26.34
N LYS A 349 3.24 -6.64 25.09
CA LYS A 349 3.03 -5.55 24.11
C LYS A 349 2.10 -6.01 23.01
N LYS A 350 1.05 -5.23 22.76
CA LYS A 350 0.17 -5.39 21.59
C LYS A 350 0.90 -4.99 20.31
N ALA A 351 0.84 -5.84 19.30
CA ALA A 351 1.41 -5.61 17.98
C ALA A 351 0.69 -4.46 17.26
N THR A 352 1.45 -3.69 16.49
CA THR A 352 0.89 -2.65 15.62
C THR A 352 0.09 -3.27 14.49
N LYS A 353 0.58 -4.39 13.94
CA LYS A 353 -0.10 -5.23 12.96
C LYS A 353 0.30 -6.69 13.19
N ASN A 354 -0.55 -7.63 12.82
CA ASN A 354 -0.14 -9.02 12.68
C ASN A 354 -0.65 -9.59 11.35
N ARG A 355 -0.01 -10.64 10.86
CA ARG A 355 -0.40 -11.35 9.64
C ARG A 355 -0.38 -12.85 9.90
N LYS A 356 -1.47 -13.54 9.55
CA LYS A 356 -1.52 -15.00 9.62
C LYS A 356 -0.69 -15.59 8.47
N LEU A 357 0.26 -16.46 8.81
CA LEU A 357 1.14 -17.17 7.88
C LEU A 357 1.16 -18.67 8.24
N TYR A 358 1.82 -19.47 7.41
CA TYR A 358 1.98 -20.90 7.64
C TYR A 358 3.45 -21.31 7.54
N ASN A 359 3.99 -21.92 8.59
CA ASN A 359 5.32 -22.52 8.58
C ASN A 359 5.19 -24.05 8.56
N GLY A 360 5.41 -24.69 7.40
CA GLY A 360 5.32 -26.15 7.28
C GLY A 360 3.93 -26.72 7.62
N GLY A 361 2.86 -25.95 7.40
CA GLY A 361 1.48 -26.32 7.75
C GLY A 361 1.05 -25.88 9.16
N ILE A 362 1.98 -25.47 10.01
CA ILE A 362 1.68 -24.87 11.32
C ILE A 362 1.20 -23.43 11.10
N LYS A 363 0.03 -23.11 11.65
CA LYS A 363 -0.50 -21.74 11.65
C LYS A 363 0.37 -20.88 12.57
N CYS A 364 0.94 -19.81 12.02
CA CYS A 364 1.71 -18.83 12.77
C CYS A 364 1.11 -17.43 12.58
N TYR A 365 1.44 -16.53 13.49
CA TYR A 365 1.26 -15.10 13.30
C TYR A 365 2.62 -14.42 13.19
N TYR A 366 2.73 -13.51 12.23
CA TYR A 366 3.86 -12.59 12.10
C TYR A 366 3.47 -11.24 12.70
N TYR A 367 3.87 -11.03 13.94
CA TYR A 367 3.62 -9.83 14.72
C TYR A 367 4.60 -8.73 14.33
N GLN A 368 4.09 -7.52 14.10
CA GLN A 368 4.85 -6.37 13.64
C GLN A 368 4.67 -5.23 14.63
N TYR A 369 5.79 -4.75 15.15
CA TYR A 369 5.88 -3.62 16.07
C TYR A 369 6.70 -2.53 15.39
N PHE A 370 6.07 -1.43 14.99
CA PHE A 370 6.79 -0.37 14.28
C PHE A 370 7.51 0.55 15.25
N GLY A 371 8.81 0.74 15.01
CA GLY A 371 9.64 1.68 15.75
C GLY A 371 9.51 3.13 15.27
N ASP A 372 10.22 4.03 15.94
CA ASP A 372 10.14 5.47 15.73
C ASP A 372 10.41 5.90 14.28
N ARG A 373 11.31 5.22 13.55
CA ARG A 373 11.65 5.57 12.15
C ARG A 373 10.45 5.36 11.21
N LYS A 374 9.64 4.32 11.43
CA LYS A 374 8.48 4.00 10.56
C LYS A 374 7.22 4.78 10.93
N ASN A 375 7.08 5.22 12.19
CA ASN A 375 6.00 6.10 12.63
C ASN A 375 6.35 7.60 12.55
N GLY A 376 7.64 7.96 12.51
CA GLY A 376 8.13 9.31 12.78
C GLY A 376 7.79 10.35 11.72
N TYR A 377 7.75 9.99 10.43
CA TYR A 377 7.46 10.97 9.38
C TYR A 377 5.99 11.41 9.37
N LYS A 378 5.07 10.48 9.62
CA LYS A 378 3.63 10.82 9.67
C LYS A 378 3.33 11.75 10.85
N ILE A 379 3.82 11.38 12.04
CA ILE A 379 3.68 12.21 13.25
C ILE A 379 4.31 13.59 13.04
N LYS A 380 5.52 13.65 12.47
CA LYS A 380 6.20 14.92 12.18
C LYS A 380 5.40 15.83 11.23
N ILE A 381 4.75 15.26 10.22
CA ILE A 381 3.94 16.01 9.26
C ILE A 381 2.62 16.47 9.89
N GLU A 382 1.97 15.63 10.68
CA GLU A 382 0.77 16.02 11.44
C GLU A 382 1.06 17.19 12.40
N ASP A 383 2.16 17.12 13.15
CA ASP A 383 2.59 18.19 14.06
C ASP A 383 2.93 19.48 13.30
N PHE A 384 3.62 19.36 12.16
CA PHE A 384 3.89 20.49 11.28
C PHE A 384 2.60 21.14 10.76
N ILE A 385 1.61 20.36 10.31
CA ILE A 385 0.33 20.87 9.81
C ILE A 385 -0.40 21.66 10.88
N LYS A 386 -0.49 21.13 12.11
CA LYS A 386 -1.13 21.83 13.24
C LYS A 386 -0.45 23.17 13.51
N TYR A 387 0.88 23.16 13.53
CA TYR A 387 1.69 24.35 13.74
C TYR A 387 1.50 25.39 12.63
N ALA A 388 1.68 24.98 11.38
CA ALA A 388 1.57 25.83 10.20
C ALA A 388 0.16 26.43 10.04
N LYS A 389 -0.89 25.65 10.30
CA LYS A 389 -2.28 26.14 10.28
C LYS A 389 -2.50 27.22 11.32
N GLU A 390 -1.98 27.06 12.53
CA GLU A 390 -2.10 28.09 13.55
C GLU A 390 -1.38 29.37 13.16
N VAL A 391 -0.15 29.29 12.63
CA VAL A 391 0.58 30.45 12.11
C VAL A 391 -0.25 31.19 11.06
N CYS A 392 -0.82 30.47 10.09
CA CYS A 392 -1.67 31.05 9.05
C CYS A 392 -2.91 31.72 9.64
N LEU A 393 -3.62 31.06 10.57
CA LEU A 393 -4.83 31.62 11.19
C LEU A 393 -4.54 32.88 12.01
N GLN A 394 -3.42 32.96 12.72
CA GLN A 394 -3.03 34.18 13.45
C GLN A 394 -2.71 35.34 12.49
N ASN A 395 -1.99 35.05 11.40
CA ASN A 395 -1.67 36.03 10.36
C ASN A 395 -2.93 36.54 9.63
N LEU A 396 -3.83 35.61 9.24
CA LEU A 396 -5.10 35.92 8.59
C LEU A 396 -6.03 36.72 9.52
N PHE A 397 -6.07 36.41 10.82
CA PHE A 397 -6.83 37.18 11.80
C PHE A 397 -6.32 38.63 11.89
N LEU A 398 -5.00 38.83 11.98
CA LEU A 398 -4.39 40.16 12.03
C LEU A 398 -4.68 40.95 10.75
N ALA A 399 -4.42 40.36 9.58
CA ALA A 399 -4.66 41.01 8.29
C ALA A 399 -6.15 41.36 8.09
N ASN A 400 -7.06 40.47 8.50
CA ASN A 400 -8.50 40.74 8.41
C ASN A 400 -8.95 41.87 9.34
N ASN A 401 -8.38 42.00 10.55
CA ASN A 401 -8.69 43.13 11.43
C ASN A 401 -8.20 44.46 10.84
N ILE A 402 -6.96 44.50 10.34
CA ILE A 402 -6.41 45.69 9.66
C ILE A 402 -7.30 46.09 8.48
N LYS A 403 -7.77 45.12 7.69
CA LYS A 403 -8.70 45.37 6.58
C LYS A 403 -10.01 46.01 7.06
N VAL A 404 -10.57 45.53 8.17
CA VAL A 404 -11.80 46.10 8.75
C VAL A 404 -11.55 47.53 9.23
N ASP A 405 -10.43 47.80 9.89
CA ASP A 405 -10.07 49.14 10.36
C ASP A 405 -9.90 50.14 9.21
N LEU A 406 -9.20 49.74 8.14
CA LEU A 406 -9.03 50.57 6.94
C LEU A 406 -10.36 50.85 6.22
N LYS A 407 -11.27 49.86 6.21
CA LYS A 407 -12.61 50.03 5.67
C LYS A 407 -13.42 51.06 6.48
N ASN A 408 -13.27 51.07 7.81
CA ASN A 408 -13.91 52.07 8.67
C ASN A 408 -13.32 53.48 8.50
N GLN A 409 -12.13 53.59 7.89
CA GLN A 409 -11.46 54.85 7.55
C GLN A 409 -11.68 55.26 6.08
N ASP A 410 -12.58 54.58 5.35
CA ASP A 410 -12.85 54.76 3.91
C ASP A 410 -11.61 54.65 3.00
N ASN A 411 -10.55 53.96 3.45
CA ASN A 411 -9.33 53.75 2.65
C ASN A 411 -9.47 52.50 1.75
N LEU A 412 -10.28 52.62 0.70
CA LEU A 412 -10.62 51.51 -0.21
C LEU A 412 -9.43 50.94 -0.98
N TYR A 413 -8.43 51.77 -1.31
CA TYR A 413 -7.23 51.32 -2.02
C TYR A 413 -6.40 50.33 -1.18
N GLU A 414 -6.13 50.67 0.09
CA GLU A 414 -5.37 49.78 0.97
C GLU A 414 -6.15 48.51 1.35
N VAL A 415 -7.48 48.59 1.43
CA VAL A 415 -8.35 47.41 1.61
C VAL A 415 -8.16 46.42 0.45
N GLU A 416 -8.18 46.90 -0.79
CA GLU A 416 -8.01 46.05 -1.97
C GLU A 416 -6.59 45.46 -2.03
N ARG A 417 -5.58 46.28 -1.72
CA ARG A 417 -4.17 45.84 -1.67
C ARG A 417 -3.95 44.72 -0.65
N ILE A 418 -4.44 44.88 0.58
CA ILE A 418 -4.30 43.87 1.64
C ILE A 418 -5.04 42.58 1.28
N GLU A 419 -6.24 42.68 0.69
CA GLU A 419 -7.00 41.50 0.27
C GLU A 419 -6.23 40.70 -0.80
N LYS A 420 -5.71 41.39 -1.83
CA LYS A 420 -5.04 40.76 -2.97
C LYS A 420 -3.62 40.27 -2.66
N GLU A 421 -2.82 41.05 -1.93
CA GLU A 421 -1.41 40.76 -1.74
C GLU A 421 -1.14 39.94 -0.47
N VAL A 422 -1.86 40.21 0.62
CA VAL A 422 -1.55 39.64 1.95
C VAL A 422 -2.49 38.50 2.28
N ILE A 423 -3.79 38.75 2.32
CA ILE A 423 -4.80 37.75 2.70
C ILE A 423 -4.80 36.59 1.70
N SER A 424 -4.78 36.88 0.40
CA SER A 424 -4.76 35.83 -0.63
C SER A 424 -3.51 34.94 -0.53
N ALA A 425 -2.35 35.50 -0.20
CA ALA A 425 -1.12 34.73 -0.04
C ALA A 425 -1.21 33.75 1.15
N TYR A 426 -1.65 34.24 2.31
CA TYR A 426 -1.78 33.40 3.51
C TYR A 426 -2.91 32.37 3.38
N GLU A 427 -3.98 32.72 2.68
CA GLU A 427 -5.09 31.80 2.38
C GLU A 427 -4.62 30.64 1.51
N ASN A 428 -3.88 30.91 0.43
CA ASN A 428 -3.36 29.86 -0.46
C ASN A 428 -2.47 28.87 0.30
N ILE A 429 -1.60 29.38 1.19
CA ILE A 429 -0.77 28.53 2.05
C ILE A 429 -1.66 27.71 2.98
N TYR A 430 -2.61 28.33 3.67
CA TYR A 430 -3.53 27.63 4.58
C TYR A 430 -4.31 26.49 3.89
N LEU A 431 -4.83 26.73 2.68
CA LEU A 431 -5.56 25.74 1.90
C LEU A 431 -4.67 24.59 1.39
N SER A 432 -3.37 24.84 1.23
CA SER A 432 -2.39 23.80 0.84
C SER A 432 -1.96 22.88 1.98
N LEU A 433 -2.30 23.20 3.24
CA LEU A 433 -1.94 22.41 4.43
C LEU A 433 -2.86 21.18 4.62
N ASP A 434 -2.92 20.35 3.59
CA ASP A 434 -3.62 19.06 3.57
C ASP A 434 -2.66 17.90 3.91
N GLU A 435 -3.14 16.93 4.69
CA GLU A 435 -2.31 15.82 5.19
C GLU A 435 -1.84 14.90 4.07
N GLU A 436 -2.73 14.52 3.15
CA GLU A 436 -2.41 13.62 2.06
C GLU A 436 -1.44 14.27 1.09
N PHE A 437 -1.71 15.52 0.72
CA PHE A 437 -0.83 16.31 -0.13
C PHE A 437 0.57 16.44 0.47
N LEU A 438 0.68 16.81 1.76
CA LEU A 438 1.98 17.02 2.40
C LEU A 438 2.75 15.72 2.67
N LEU A 439 2.04 14.61 2.93
CA LEU A 439 2.66 13.29 3.01
C LEU A 439 3.29 12.87 1.67
N ASN A 440 2.63 13.16 0.56
CA ASN A 440 3.16 12.88 -0.78
C ASN A 440 4.31 13.83 -1.12
N LEU A 441 4.13 15.13 -0.89
CA LEU A 441 5.17 16.14 -1.10
C LEU A 441 6.46 15.83 -0.32
N TYR A 442 6.35 15.39 0.93
CA TYR A 442 7.50 15.02 1.75
C TYR A 442 8.25 13.80 1.20
N LYS A 443 7.53 12.83 0.64
CA LYS A 443 8.11 11.61 0.07
C LYS A 443 8.77 11.86 -1.28
N GLU A 444 8.12 12.64 -2.13
CA GLU A 444 8.50 12.83 -3.54
C GLU A 444 9.44 14.02 -3.75
N ASN A 445 9.28 15.09 -2.97
CA ASN A 445 10.03 16.34 -3.16
C ASN A 445 10.33 17.05 -1.82
N LYS A 446 11.33 16.53 -1.10
CA LYS A 446 11.80 17.10 0.18
C LYS A 446 12.22 18.57 0.09
N LYS A 447 12.71 19.03 -1.07
CA LYS A 447 13.13 20.43 -1.27
C LYS A 447 11.93 21.38 -1.26
N ALA A 448 10.85 21.03 -1.96
CA ALA A 448 9.61 21.80 -1.95
C ALA A 448 8.97 21.83 -0.56
N PHE A 449 8.96 20.68 0.16
CA PHE A 449 8.51 20.65 1.55
C PHE A 449 9.33 21.58 2.45
N LYS A 450 10.66 21.62 2.28
CA LYS A 450 11.54 22.51 3.04
C LYS A 450 11.26 24.00 2.78
N GLN A 451 10.98 24.37 1.53
CA GLN A 451 10.59 25.74 1.16
C GLN A 451 9.28 26.17 1.83
N LEU A 452 8.32 25.25 1.97
CA LEU A 452 7.08 25.50 2.71
C LEU A 452 7.36 25.72 4.20
N GLU A 453 8.21 24.89 4.84
CA GLU A 453 8.63 25.11 6.24
C GLU A 453 9.24 26.51 6.42
N ASP A 454 10.15 26.89 5.52
CA ASP A 454 10.85 28.17 5.60
C ASP A 454 9.89 29.36 5.38
N THR A 455 8.87 29.19 4.53
CA THR A 455 7.81 30.19 4.32
C THR A 455 6.96 30.39 5.58
N ILE A 456 6.55 29.31 6.25
CA ILE A 456 5.80 29.37 7.52
C ILE A 456 6.64 30.06 8.60
N GLU A 457 7.93 29.73 8.70
CA GLU A 457 8.84 30.38 9.64
C GLU A 457 9.01 31.87 9.35
N LYS A 458 9.05 32.27 8.07
CA LYS A 458 9.08 33.68 7.68
C LYS A 458 7.78 34.40 8.10
N MET A 459 6.61 33.85 7.81
CA MET A 459 5.31 34.43 8.21
C MET A 459 5.24 34.67 9.72
N LYS A 460 5.74 33.71 10.52
CA LYS A 460 5.82 33.84 11.98
C LYS A 460 6.71 35.01 12.40
N LYS A 461 7.89 35.16 11.77
CA LYS A 461 8.84 36.23 12.08
C LYS A 461 8.29 37.61 11.69
N ASP A 462 7.71 37.73 10.50
CA ASP A 462 7.20 38.99 9.96
C ASP A 462 6.06 39.57 10.83
N THR A 463 5.33 38.71 11.56
CA THR A 463 4.28 39.10 12.50
C THR A 463 4.67 39.01 13.98
N ASN A 464 5.95 38.77 14.27
CA ASN A 464 6.50 38.67 15.62
C ASN A 464 5.76 37.66 16.52
N LEU A 465 5.28 36.56 15.93
CA LEU A 465 4.58 35.49 16.65
C LEU A 465 5.59 34.60 17.38
N LYS A 466 5.41 34.43 18.69
CA LYS A 466 6.26 33.53 19.50
C LYS A 466 5.78 32.08 19.42
N ASP A 467 6.71 31.13 19.44
CA ASP A 467 6.39 29.69 19.43
C ASP A 467 5.51 29.25 20.61
N GLU A 468 5.75 29.82 21.79
CA GLU A 468 4.95 29.55 22.98
C GLU A 468 3.49 30.01 22.82
N TYR A 469 3.28 31.16 22.15
CA TYR A 469 1.96 31.68 21.85
C TYR A 469 1.22 30.75 20.87
N ILE A 470 1.89 30.31 19.80
CA ILE A 470 1.33 29.36 18.82
C ILE A 470 0.93 28.04 19.52
N LYS A 471 1.82 27.45 20.30
CA LYS A 471 1.54 26.22 21.06
C LYS A 471 0.37 26.39 22.01
N THR A 472 0.25 27.55 22.66
CA THR A 472 -0.88 27.87 23.55
C THR A 472 -2.20 27.94 22.79
N LYS A 473 -2.21 28.54 21.59
CA LYS A 473 -3.41 28.60 20.75
C LYS A 473 -3.85 27.23 20.24
N ILE A 474 -2.91 26.38 19.81
CA ILE A 474 -3.19 25.00 19.39
C ILE A 474 -3.87 24.23 20.53
N LYS A 475 -3.29 24.26 21.73
CA LYS A 475 -3.89 23.61 22.92
C LYS A 475 -5.28 24.16 23.23
N LYS A 476 -5.48 25.48 23.08
CA LYS A 476 -6.78 26.12 23.32
C LYS A 476 -7.84 25.67 22.30
N ARG A 477 -7.48 25.50 21.03
CA ARG A 477 -8.37 24.95 20.00
C ARG A 477 -8.78 23.51 20.30
N GLU A 478 -7.80 22.67 20.67
CA GLU A 478 -8.07 21.27 21.05
C GLU A 478 -9.03 21.20 22.25
N LYS A 479 -8.83 22.05 23.26
CA LYS A 479 -9.71 22.14 24.43
C LYS A 479 -11.14 22.62 24.10
N LEU A 480 -11.28 23.53 23.14
CA LEU A 480 -12.57 24.13 22.77
C LEU A 480 -13.30 23.39 21.64
N LYS A 481 -12.77 22.28 21.14
CA LYS A 481 -13.40 21.48 20.09
C LYS A 481 -14.83 21.06 20.51
N GLY A 482 -15.84 21.37 19.68
CA GLY A 482 -17.26 21.16 19.97
C GLY A 482 -17.94 22.29 20.75
N ASN A 483 -17.18 23.28 21.22
CA ASN A 483 -17.65 24.45 21.98
C ASN A 483 -16.93 25.75 21.54
N SER A 484 -16.44 25.78 20.30
CA SER A 484 -15.63 26.89 19.79
C SER A 484 -16.48 27.95 19.09
N GLY A 485 -15.99 29.19 19.06
CA GLY A 485 -16.60 30.28 18.29
C GLY A 485 -16.61 29.99 16.78
N ALA A 486 -15.64 29.21 16.29
CA ALA A 486 -15.59 28.79 14.90
C ALA A 486 -16.87 28.06 14.45
N GLU A 487 -17.40 27.17 15.27
CA GLU A 487 -18.64 26.44 14.99
C GLU A 487 -19.87 27.36 14.96
N VAL A 488 -19.86 28.43 15.75
CA VAL A 488 -20.93 29.43 15.76
C VAL A 488 -20.92 30.21 14.44
N VAL A 489 -19.75 30.71 14.02
CA VAL A 489 -19.60 31.48 12.78
C VAL A 489 -19.88 30.62 11.56
N GLU A 490 -19.43 29.36 11.55
CA GLU A 490 -19.74 28.41 10.47
C GLU A 490 -21.26 28.19 10.32
N LYS A 491 -21.96 28.00 11.44
CA LYS A 491 -23.44 27.88 11.45
C LYS A 491 -24.11 29.15 10.97
N PHE A 492 -23.59 30.31 11.35
CA PHE A 492 -24.10 31.60 10.87
C PHE A 492 -23.98 31.73 9.36
N PHE A 493 -22.81 31.41 8.76
CA PHE A 493 -22.67 31.44 7.29
C PHE A 493 -23.65 30.48 6.60
N LYS A 494 -23.81 29.26 7.12
CA LYS A 494 -24.79 28.29 6.60
C LYS A 494 -26.22 28.81 6.66
N TYR A 495 -26.60 29.46 7.77
CA TYR A 495 -27.91 30.07 7.94
C TYR A 495 -28.11 31.23 6.95
N LYS A 496 -27.14 32.14 6.86
CA LYS A 496 -27.16 33.29 5.96
C LYS A 496 -27.28 32.88 4.49
N ILE A 497 -26.56 31.85 4.06
CA ILE A 497 -26.67 31.28 2.71
C ILE A 497 -28.10 30.80 2.43
N LYS A 498 -28.73 30.11 3.39
CA LYS A 498 -30.11 29.62 3.26
C LYS A 498 -31.09 30.79 3.11
N GLU A 499 -30.92 31.85 3.89
CA GLU A 499 -31.75 33.05 3.82
C GLU A 499 -31.58 33.79 2.49
N LEU A 500 -30.34 34.03 2.05
CA LEU A 500 -30.02 34.68 0.79
C LEU A 500 -30.57 33.90 -0.42
N LYS A 501 -30.49 32.57 -0.41
CA LYS A 501 -31.10 31.72 -1.45
C LYS A 501 -32.62 31.87 -1.52
N LYS A 502 -33.29 32.01 -0.36
CA LYS A 502 -34.73 32.27 -0.29
C LYS A 502 -35.06 33.63 -0.88
N ILE A 503 -34.37 34.69 -0.45
CA ILE A 503 -34.56 36.06 -0.95
C ILE A 503 -34.36 36.13 -2.47
N LYS A 504 -33.29 35.49 -2.98
CA LYS A 504 -33.00 35.39 -4.42
C LYS A 504 -34.16 34.73 -5.18
N GLY A 505 -34.70 33.62 -4.65
CA GLY A 505 -35.84 32.93 -5.24
C GLY A 505 -37.09 33.82 -5.30
N ASP A 506 -37.41 34.50 -4.21
CA ASP A 506 -38.57 35.41 -4.11
C ASP A 506 -38.45 36.60 -5.10
N LEU A 507 -37.25 37.17 -5.25
CA LEU A 507 -36.98 38.25 -6.19
C LEU A 507 -37.10 37.80 -7.65
N LEU A 508 -36.55 36.63 -8.00
CA LEU A 508 -36.67 36.06 -9.35
C LEU A 508 -38.15 35.82 -9.73
N GLN A 509 -38.96 35.37 -8.77
CA GLN A 509 -40.40 35.18 -9.01
C GLN A 509 -41.12 36.51 -9.27
N LYS A 510 -40.77 37.58 -8.55
CA LYS A 510 -41.33 38.93 -8.78
C LYS A 510 -40.91 39.51 -10.13
N LEU A 511 -39.64 39.39 -10.49
CA LEU A 511 -39.10 39.83 -11.78
C LEU A 511 -39.81 39.13 -12.95
N LYS A 512 -40.02 37.81 -12.85
CA LYS A 512 -40.75 37.05 -13.87
C LYS A 512 -42.16 37.60 -14.10
N LYS A 513 -42.91 37.88 -13.02
CA LYS A 513 -44.26 38.47 -13.13
C LYS A 513 -44.27 39.86 -13.76
N LEU A 514 -43.23 40.66 -13.54
CA LEU A 514 -43.12 41.98 -14.18
C LEU A 514 -42.76 41.86 -15.66
N LEU A 515 -41.87 40.93 -16.01
CA LEU A 515 -41.51 40.63 -17.39
C LEU A 515 -42.74 40.18 -18.20
N ASP A 516 -43.55 39.26 -17.65
CA ASP A 516 -44.81 38.82 -18.29
C ASP A 516 -45.78 39.99 -18.54
N LYS A 517 -45.85 40.95 -17.60
CA LYS A 517 -46.68 42.18 -17.74
C LYS A 517 -46.12 43.14 -18.78
N GLU A 518 -44.80 43.31 -18.80
CA GLU A 518 -44.11 44.16 -19.76
C GLU A 518 -44.26 43.62 -21.19
N GLU A 519 -44.08 42.31 -21.39
CA GLU A 519 -44.29 41.64 -22.69
C GLU A 519 -45.71 41.84 -23.21
N LYS A 520 -46.72 41.70 -22.34
CA LYS A 520 -48.12 41.94 -22.71
C LYS A 520 -48.35 43.39 -23.16
N LEU A 521 -47.86 44.37 -22.39
CA LEU A 521 -48.03 45.78 -22.74
C LEU A 521 -47.21 46.18 -23.98
N ASN A 522 -46.04 45.58 -24.22
CA ASN A 522 -45.28 45.80 -25.45
C ASN A 522 -46.01 45.24 -26.68
N LEU A 523 -46.69 44.09 -26.53
CA LEU A 523 -47.54 43.54 -27.58
C LEU A 523 -48.73 44.45 -27.86
N ASP A 524 -49.41 44.93 -26.80
CA ASP A 524 -50.50 45.89 -26.92
C ASP A 524 -50.01 47.19 -27.61
N LEU A 525 -48.83 47.69 -27.24
CA LEU A 525 -48.21 48.87 -27.86
C LEU A 525 -47.92 48.67 -29.35
N SER A 526 -47.42 47.49 -29.73
CA SER A 526 -47.14 47.13 -31.13
C SER A 526 -48.40 47.05 -31.98
N ASN A 527 -49.57 46.80 -31.37
CA ASN A 527 -50.85 46.68 -32.06
C ASN A 527 -51.64 48.00 -32.09
N ALA A 528 -51.23 49.01 -31.32
CA ALA A 528 -51.92 50.30 -31.22
C ALA A 528 -51.73 51.17 -32.48
N ILE A 529 -52.84 51.64 -33.06
CA ILE A 529 -52.87 52.40 -34.33
C ILE A 529 -52.87 53.91 -34.08
N GLN A 530 -53.49 54.35 -32.97
CA GLN A 530 -53.62 55.77 -32.64
C GLN A 530 -52.54 56.23 -31.66
N GLU A 531 -52.02 57.45 -31.86
CA GLU A 531 -50.95 58.01 -31.03
C GLU A 531 -51.37 58.16 -29.55
N VAL A 532 -52.64 58.49 -29.30
CA VAL A 532 -53.19 58.60 -27.93
C VAL A 532 -53.17 57.25 -27.21
N GLU A 533 -53.51 56.16 -27.90
CA GLU A 533 -53.50 54.79 -27.36
C GLU A 533 -52.07 54.33 -27.05
N GLN A 534 -51.11 54.67 -27.93
CA GLN A 534 -49.69 54.40 -27.69
C GLN A 534 -49.16 55.13 -26.46
N LEU A 535 -49.52 56.41 -26.27
CA LEU A 535 -49.11 57.19 -25.10
C LEU A 535 -49.66 56.61 -23.79
N GLU A 536 -50.92 56.18 -23.75
CA GLU A 536 -51.51 55.54 -22.57
C GLU A 536 -50.83 54.21 -22.19
N ILE A 537 -50.39 53.43 -23.18
CA ILE A 537 -49.67 52.17 -22.94
C ILE A 537 -48.25 52.45 -22.46
N ILE A 538 -47.57 53.46 -23.02
CA ILE A 538 -46.25 53.90 -22.57
C ILE A 538 -46.28 54.36 -21.12
N ASP A 539 -47.30 55.13 -20.71
CA ASP A 539 -47.47 55.58 -19.32
C ASP A 539 -47.64 54.40 -18.35
N LYS A 540 -48.27 53.31 -18.78
CA LYS A 540 -48.38 52.06 -17.99
C LYS A 540 -47.09 51.24 -17.98
N LEU A 541 -46.28 51.29 -19.05
CA LEU A 541 -45.00 50.58 -19.17
C LEU A 541 -43.89 51.19 -18.29
N GLN A 542 -43.82 52.52 -18.18
CA GLN A 542 -42.78 53.22 -17.42
C GLN A 542 -42.65 52.75 -15.96
N PRO A 543 -43.72 52.66 -15.15
CA PRO A 543 -43.61 52.19 -13.76
C PRO A 543 -43.21 50.72 -13.66
N ILE A 544 -43.65 49.86 -14.58
CA ILE A 544 -43.26 48.43 -14.62
C ILE A 544 -41.77 48.29 -14.89
N ARG A 545 -41.24 49.03 -15.88
CA ARG A 545 -39.79 49.05 -16.18
C ARG A 545 -38.97 49.62 -15.03
N ALA A 546 -39.48 50.65 -14.33
CA ALA A 546 -38.82 51.21 -13.16
C ALA A 546 -38.76 50.20 -11.99
N GLU A 547 -39.87 49.50 -11.72
CA GLU A 547 -39.93 48.44 -10.71
C GLU A 547 -39.01 47.26 -11.07
N PHE A 548 -38.99 46.84 -12.34
CA PHE A 548 -38.10 45.81 -12.83
C PHE A 548 -36.64 46.17 -12.59
N ARG A 549 -36.20 47.38 -12.98
CA ARG A 549 -34.83 47.87 -12.73
C ARG A 549 -34.48 47.85 -11.25
N ASN A 550 -35.38 48.31 -10.38
CA ASN A 550 -35.15 48.32 -8.93
C ASN A 550 -34.98 46.90 -8.36
N LEU A 551 -35.83 45.94 -8.77
CA LEU A 551 -35.72 44.55 -8.33
C LEU A 551 -34.49 43.86 -8.91
N SER A 552 -34.08 44.17 -10.14
CA SER A 552 -32.84 43.66 -10.73
C SER A 552 -31.59 44.13 -9.97
N ILE A 553 -31.55 45.41 -9.55
CA ILE A 553 -30.47 45.94 -8.70
C ILE A 553 -30.42 45.21 -7.35
N GLN A 554 -31.58 44.97 -6.73
CA GLN A 554 -31.65 44.20 -5.49
C GLN A 554 -31.17 42.74 -5.69
N LEU A 555 -31.59 42.10 -6.77
CA LEU A 555 -31.17 40.73 -7.09
C LEU A 555 -29.66 40.61 -7.25
N ASP A 556 -29.04 41.52 -8.01
CA ASP A 556 -27.57 41.55 -8.19
C ASP A 556 -26.85 41.72 -6.84
N ARG A 557 -27.36 42.63 -5.98
CA ARG A 557 -26.81 42.83 -4.63
C ARG A 557 -26.84 41.55 -3.79
N TYR A 558 -27.99 40.89 -3.72
CA TYR A 558 -28.13 39.65 -2.93
C TYR A 558 -27.40 38.47 -3.54
N GLN A 559 -27.25 38.43 -4.87
CA GLN A 559 -26.44 37.41 -5.54
C GLN A 559 -24.96 37.57 -5.19
N LYS A 560 -24.41 38.79 -5.26
CA LYS A 560 -23.03 39.07 -4.84
C LYS A 560 -22.81 38.68 -3.38
N GLU A 561 -23.73 39.05 -2.49
CA GLU A 561 -23.65 38.70 -1.07
C GLU A 561 -23.70 37.18 -0.83
N LEU A 562 -24.49 36.45 -1.62
CA LEU A 562 -24.55 34.99 -1.57
C LEU A 562 -23.23 34.35 -1.99
N GLU A 563 -22.70 34.76 -3.15
CA GLU A 563 -21.43 34.26 -3.68
C GLU A 563 -20.26 34.55 -2.71
N GLU A 564 -20.21 35.76 -2.14
CA GLU A 564 -19.24 36.12 -1.10
C GLU A 564 -19.36 35.23 0.14
N THR A 565 -20.59 34.94 0.60
CA THR A 565 -20.81 34.14 1.81
C THR A 565 -20.49 32.67 1.58
N GLU A 566 -20.82 32.12 0.41
CA GLU A 566 -20.45 30.76 0.00
C GLU A 566 -18.92 30.61 -0.11
N ASN A 567 -18.24 31.59 -0.68
CA ASN A 567 -16.77 31.61 -0.75
C ASN A 567 -16.13 31.65 0.64
N LYS A 568 -16.64 32.46 1.57
CA LYS A 568 -16.14 32.49 2.96
C LYS A 568 -16.30 31.14 3.67
N LEU A 569 -17.43 30.47 3.45
CA LEU A 569 -17.67 29.13 4.02
C LEU A 569 -16.69 28.09 3.44
N LEU A 570 -16.45 28.13 2.13
CA LEU A 570 -15.55 27.20 1.44
C LEU A 570 -14.10 27.34 1.91
N LYS A 571 -13.63 28.57 2.11
CA LYS A 571 -12.24 28.90 2.47
C LYS A 571 -11.88 28.54 3.92
N LYS A 572 -12.87 28.25 4.77
CA LYS A 572 -12.79 27.80 6.17
C LYS A 572 -12.16 28.75 7.18
N TRP A 573 -11.03 29.39 6.84
CA TRP A 573 -10.30 30.26 7.76
C TRP A 573 -11.18 31.40 8.30
N TYR A 574 -12.14 31.90 7.51
CA TYR A 574 -13.09 32.94 7.90
C TYR A 574 -13.88 32.62 9.17
N TYR A 575 -14.11 31.35 9.48
CA TYR A 575 -14.69 30.95 10.76
C TYR A 575 -13.66 30.32 11.70
N GLU A 576 -12.65 29.61 11.18
CA GLU A 576 -11.63 28.97 12.04
C GLU A 576 -10.78 29.97 12.84
N ILE A 577 -10.60 31.21 12.41
CA ILE A 577 -9.92 32.24 13.23
C ILE A 577 -10.56 32.41 14.62
N TYR A 578 -11.87 32.15 14.75
CA TYR A 578 -12.60 32.20 16.02
C TYR A 578 -12.51 30.92 16.86
N GLY A 579 -11.75 29.91 16.43
CA GLY A 579 -11.65 28.61 17.10
C GLY A 579 -10.96 28.66 18.48
N THR A 580 -10.36 29.80 18.83
CA THR A 580 -9.76 30.03 20.16
C THR A 580 -10.66 30.86 21.09
N THR A 581 -11.87 31.20 20.63
CA THR A 581 -12.91 31.90 21.38
C THR A 581 -13.95 30.90 21.86
N ASN A 582 -14.43 31.04 23.09
CA ASN A 582 -15.51 30.19 23.61
C ASN A 582 -16.83 30.57 22.92
N LYS A 583 -17.63 29.57 22.52
CA LYS A 583 -18.95 29.73 21.92
C LYS A 583 -19.87 30.70 22.66
N GLU A 584 -19.90 30.67 24.00
CA GLU A 584 -20.78 31.54 24.80
C GLU A 584 -20.41 33.02 24.67
N ILE A 585 -19.12 33.33 24.57
CA ILE A 585 -18.63 34.70 24.40
C ILE A 585 -19.10 35.24 23.05
N LEU A 586 -18.97 34.43 22.00
CA LEU A 586 -19.34 34.84 20.65
C LEU A 586 -20.86 34.98 20.48
N LEU A 587 -21.65 34.09 21.09
CA LEU A 587 -23.11 34.17 21.08
C LEU A 587 -23.63 35.40 21.83
N LYS A 588 -23.00 35.77 22.96
CA LYS A 588 -23.34 37.00 23.68
C LYS A 588 -23.09 38.25 22.84
N ALA A 589 -21.94 38.32 22.16
CA ALA A 589 -21.63 39.42 21.26
C ALA A 589 -22.61 39.53 20.08
N TYR A 590 -23.03 38.39 19.53
CA TYR A 590 -23.98 38.35 18.42
C TYR A 590 -25.40 38.79 18.83
N ASN A 591 -25.86 38.41 20.03
CA ASN A 591 -27.19 38.79 20.52
C ASN A 591 -27.29 40.25 21.02
N SER A 592 -26.15 40.94 21.14
CA SER A 592 -26.08 42.35 21.57
C SER A 592 -26.01 43.36 20.42
N GLN A 593 -25.91 42.88 19.18
CA GLN A 593 -26.00 43.64 17.93
C GLN A 593 -27.34 43.36 17.26
#